data_AF-A0A843EX30-F1
#
_entry.id   AF-A0A843EX30-F1
#
_cell.length_a   1.000
_cell.length_b   1.000
_cell.length_c   1.000
_cell.angle_alpha   90.00
_cell.angle_beta   90.00
_cell.angle_gamma   90.00
#
_symmetry.space_group_name_H-M   'P 1'
#
loop_
_entity.id
_entity.type
_entity.pdbx_description
1 polymer ?
#
loop_
_entity_poly.entity_id
_entity_poly.type
_entity_poly.pdbx_seq_one_letter_code
_entity_poly.pdbx_strand_id
1 'polypeptide(L)'
;MMSMNESILVFEYFTASGEKDKCIISEAEAMLFALIEDLSDYNLDVVVNKSYENIISKYDNVNPILIETDIISWLKDNACNFNKAIFIAAENNNNLYNITKILEENDVFIYTSSSEACLIASDKSLTYEEIS
;
A
#
# COMPACT_ATOMS: atom_id res chain seq x y z
N MET A 1 -23.16 -15.82 -0.47
CA MET A 1 -21.82 -15.99 0.14
C MET A 1 -20.85 -15.35 -0.84
N MET A 2 -20.38 -14.13 -0.58
CA MET A 2 -19.33 -13.54 -1.43
C MET A 2 -18.08 -14.39 -1.25
N SER A 3 -17.48 -14.81 -2.36
CA SER A 3 -16.16 -15.42 -2.39
C SER A 3 -15.22 -14.53 -1.58
N MET A 4 -14.68 -15.02 -0.47
CA MET A 4 -13.63 -14.29 0.23
C MET A 4 -12.45 -14.18 -0.72
N ASN A 5 -12.11 -12.96 -1.14
CA ASN A 5 -10.85 -12.74 -1.81
C ASN A 5 -9.74 -13.06 -0.80
N GLU A 6 -9.10 -14.22 -0.98
CA GLU A 6 -7.98 -14.67 -0.14
C GLU A 6 -6.67 -13.95 -0.50
N SER A 7 -6.68 -13.16 -1.57
CA SER A 7 -5.53 -12.35 -1.98
C SER A 7 -5.22 -11.25 -0.95
N ILE A 8 -3.94 -10.90 -0.81
CA ILE A 8 -3.51 -9.75 -0.02
C ILE A 8 -3.38 -8.55 -0.94
N LEU A 9 -4.06 -7.45 -0.63
CA LEU A 9 -3.82 -6.17 -1.31
C LEU A 9 -2.40 -5.69 -0.95
N VAL A 10 -1.55 -5.50 -1.95
CA VAL A 10 -0.17 -5.03 -1.77
C VAL A 10 0.09 -3.81 -2.64
N PHE A 11 0.71 -2.78 -2.08
CA PHE A 11 1.21 -1.66 -2.86
C PHE A 11 2.27 -0.87 -2.11
N GLU A 12 3.08 -0.13 -2.87
CA GLU A 12 3.90 0.95 -2.35
C GLU A 12 3.41 2.25 -3.00
N TYR A 13 3.36 3.34 -2.21
CA TYR A 13 2.75 4.60 -2.62
C TYR A 13 3.33 5.19 -3.91
N PHE A 14 4.65 5.28 -4.07
CA PHE A 14 5.30 5.92 -5.21
C PHE A 14 5.24 5.07 -6.50
N THR A 15 5.40 3.76 -6.38
CA THR A 15 5.23 2.81 -7.48
C THR A 15 3.80 2.80 -8.00
N ALA A 16 2.80 3.04 -7.14
CA ALA A 16 1.40 3.19 -7.52
C ALA A 16 1.05 4.60 -8.06
N SER A 17 1.64 5.66 -7.52
CA SER A 17 1.27 7.05 -7.84
C SER A 17 1.76 7.56 -9.20
N GLY A 18 2.69 6.85 -9.84
CA GLY A 18 3.29 7.31 -11.10
C GLY A 18 4.36 8.39 -10.93
N GLU A 19 4.92 8.51 -9.72
CA GLU A 19 6.13 9.30 -9.44
C GLU A 19 7.27 8.89 -10.40
N LYS A 20 8.13 9.84 -10.77
CA LYS A 20 9.23 9.63 -11.73
C LYS A 20 10.59 10.09 -11.20
N ASP A 21 10.64 10.74 -10.04
CA ASP A 21 11.91 11.08 -9.40
C ASP A 21 12.66 9.80 -9.03
N LYS A 22 13.80 9.58 -9.71
CA LYS A 22 14.62 8.38 -9.54
C LYS A 22 15.18 8.21 -8.14
N CYS A 23 15.45 9.31 -7.44
CA CYS A 23 15.99 9.24 -6.07
C CYS A 23 14.95 8.63 -5.12
N ILE A 24 13.68 8.94 -5.34
CA ILE A 24 12.56 8.43 -4.53
C ILE A 24 12.17 7.03 -4.99
N ILE A 25 12.09 6.82 -6.30
CA ILE A 25 11.50 5.60 -6.85
C ILE A 25 12.36 4.35 -6.63
N SER A 26 13.69 4.49 -6.57
CA SER A 26 14.58 3.33 -6.43
C SER A 26 14.42 2.60 -5.09
N GLU A 27 14.19 3.35 -4.01
CA GLU A 27 13.92 2.78 -2.68
C GLU A 27 12.52 2.15 -2.64
N ALA A 28 11.53 2.86 -3.18
CA ALA A 28 10.16 2.39 -3.32
C ALA A 28 10.05 1.08 -4.11
N GLU A 29 10.72 0.97 -5.26
CA GLU A 29 10.82 -0.25 -6.07
C GLU A 29 11.44 -1.39 -5.27
N ALA A 30 12.58 -1.14 -4.61
CA ALA A 30 13.28 -2.15 -3.83
C ALA A 30 12.40 -2.70 -2.69
N MET A 31 11.71 -1.82 -1.97
CA MET A 31 10.81 -2.24 -0.89
C MET A 31 9.61 -3.04 -1.41
N LEU A 32 8.97 -2.59 -2.50
CA LEU A 32 7.82 -3.32 -3.08
C LEU A 32 8.24 -4.70 -3.57
N PHE A 33 9.34 -4.81 -4.32
CA PHE A 33 9.76 -6.09 -4.90
C PHE A 33 10.24 -7.06 -3.82
N ALA A 34 10.99 -6.60 -2.82
CA ALA A 34 11.36 -7.43 -1.69
C ALA A 34 10.12 -7.95 -0.94
N LEU A 35 9.11 -7.09 -0.75
CA LEU A 35 7.86 -7.51 -0.11
C LEU A 35 7.09 -8.56 -0.92
N ILE A 36 7.06 -8.44 -2.25
CA ILE A 36 6.44 -9.44 -3.13
C ILE A 36 7.17 -10.78 -3.04
N GLU A 37 8.50 -10.75 -3.04
CA GLU A 37 9.34 -11.95 -2.92
C GLU A 37 9.15 -12.63 -1.55
N ASP A 38 9.14 -11.86 -0.46
CA ASP A 38 8.91 -12.39 0.90
C ASP A 38 7.50 -12.99 1.07
N LEU A 39 6.53 -12.56 0.26
CA LEU A 39 5.16 -13.05 0.26
C LEU A 39 4.87 -14.04 -0.89
N SER A 40 5.88 -14.72 -1.42
CA SER A 40 5.74 -15.66 -2.55
C SER A 40 4.75 -16.80 -2.33
N ASP A 41 4.49 -17.17 -1.07
CA ASP A 41 3.56 -18.24 -0.68
C ASP A 41 2.08 -17.79 -0.64
N TYR A 42 1.80 -16.52 -0.91
CA TYR A 42 0.46 -15.94 -0.89
C TYR A 42 0.06 -15.42 -2.27
N ASN A 43 -1.24 -15.45 -2.58
CA ASN A 43 -1.79 -14.71 -3.71
C ASN A 43 -1.83 -13.22 -3.36
N LEU A 44 -1.32 -12.37 -4.26
CA LEU A 44 -1.20 -10.93 -4.04
C LEU A 44 -1.95 -10.16 -5.13
N ASP A 45 -2.78 -9.19 -4.72
CA ASP A 45 -3.38 -8.21 -5.62
C ASP A 45 -2.52 -6.94 -5.54
N VAL A 46 -1.62 -6.77 -6.51
CA VAL A 46 -0.57 -5.74 -6.42
C VAL A 46 -0.96 -4.50 -7.22
N VAL A 47 -1.16 -3.37 -6.53
CA VAL A 47 -1.48 -2.09 -7.18
C VAL A 47 -0.21 -1.35 -7.54
N VAL A 48 -0.02 -1.08 -8.83
CA VAL A 48 1.12 -0.33 -9.36
C VAL A 48 0.69 0.58 -10.50
N ASN A 49 1.49 1.60 -10.79
CA ASN A 49 1.30 2.39 -11.99
C ASN A 49 1.48 1.49 -13.22
N LYS A 50 0.71 1.74 -14.27
CA LYS A 50 0.77 1.00 -15.52
C LYS A 50 2.17 0.89 -16.14
N SER A 51 3.08 1.83 -15.86
CA SER A 51 4.49 1.73 -16.30
C SER A 51 5.20 0.47 -15.80
N TYR A 52 4.71 -0.18 -14.73
CA TYR A 52 5.29 -1.38 -14.15
C TYR A 52 4.76 -2.70 -14.70
N GLU A 53 3.79 -2.68 -15.63
CA GLU A 53 3.11 -3.89 -16.16
C GLU A 53 4.08 -5.02 -16.53
N ASN A 54 5.14 -4.70 -17.27
CA ASN A 54 6.13 -5.69 -17.72
C ASN A 54 7.02 -6.26 -16.60
N ILE A 55 7.15 -5.54 -15.48
CA ILE A 55 7.95 -5.95 -14.34
C ILE A 55 7.11 -6.83 -13.43
N ILE A 56 5.90 -6.35 -13.09
CA ILE A 56 5.04 -7.01 -12.12
C ILE A 56 4.43 -8.31 -12.65
N SER A 57 4.22 -8.42 -13.96
CA SER A 57 3.67 -9.64 -14.58
C SER A 57 4.65 -10.83 -14.60
N LYS A 58 5.86 -10.69 -14.05
CA LYS A 58 6.85 -11.77 -13.94
C LYS A 58 6.66 -12.64 -12.71
N TYR A 59 5.85 -12.20 -11.74
CA TYR A 59 5.61 -12.93 -10.50
C TYR A 59 4.37 -13.80 -10.66
N ASP A 60 4.51 -15.12 -10.48
CA ASP A 60 3.43 -16.08 -10.71
C ASP A 60 2.29 -15.98 -9.68
N ASN A 61 2.59 -15.47 -8.48
CA ASN A 61 1.63 -15.33 -7.37
C ASN A 61 0.94 -13.95 -7.34
N VAL A 62 1.20 -13.10 -8.34
CA VAL A 62 0.70 -11.72 -8.38
C VAL A 62 -0.41 -11.57 -9.42
N ASN A 63 -1.51 -10.95 -9.01
CA ASN A 63 -2.53 -10.37 -9.86
C ASN A 63 -2.28 -8.85 -9.97
N PRO A 64 -1.75 -8.33 -11.09
CA PRO A 64 -1.47 -6.92 -11.23
C PRO A 64 -2.74 -6.07 -11.33
N ILE A 65 -2.84 -5.03 -10.53
CA ILE A 65 -3.84 -3.96 -10.64
C ILE A 65 -3.14 -2.70 -11.15
N LEU A 66 -3.30 -2.44 -12.44
CA LEU A 66 -2.62 -1.34 -13.12
C LEU A 66 -3.48 -0.06 -13.03
N ILE A 67 -2.95 0.98 -12.38
CA ILE A 67 -3.63 2.27 -12.26
C ILE A 67 -2.89 3.37 -13.03
N GLU A 68 -3.65 4.37 -13.51
CA GLU A 68 -3.12 5.61 -14.11
C GLU A 68 -3.53 6.85 -13.28
N THR A 69 -4.26 6.64 -12.17
CA THR A 69 -4.73 7.66 -11.23
C THR A 69 -3.92 7.64 -9.94
N ASP A 70 -4.18 8.59 -9.03
CA ASP A 70 -3.58 8.54 -7.70
C ASP A 70 -4.16 7.36 -6.88
N ILE A 71 -3.30 6.75 -6.06
CA ILE A 71 -3.66 5.58 -5.25
C ILE A 71 -4.73 5.90 -4.19
N ILE A 72 -4.77 7.12 -3.66
CA ILE A 72 -5.75 7.49 -2.63
C ILE A 72 -7.16 7.53 -3.21
N SER A 73 -7.34 8.16 -4.38
CA SER A 73 -8.62 8.15 -5.09
C SER A 73 -9.02 6.75 -5.48
N TRP A 74 -8.08 5.93 -5.98
CA TRP A 74 -8.36 4.55 -6.32
C TRP A 74 -8.83 3.73 -5.11
N LEU A 75 -8.18 3.88 -3.95
CA LEU A 75 -8.56 3.18 -2.72
C LEU A 75 -9.96 3.57 -2.23
N LYS A 76 -10.35 4.84 -2.33
CA LYS A 76 -11.70 5.29 -1.92
C LYS A 76 -12.82 4.53 -2.66
N ASP A 77 -12.57 4.16 -3.91
CA ASP A 77 -13.56 3.48 -4.75
C ASP A 77 -13.46 1.95 -4.65
N ASN A 78 -12.30 1.41 -4.26
CA ASN A 78 -12.01 -0.02 -4.42
C ASN A 78 -11.65 -0.76 -3.12
N ALA A 79 -11.36 -0.06 -2.01
CA ALA A 79 -10.92 -0.68 -0.76
C ALA A 79 -11.89 -1.74 -0.22
N CYS A 80 -13.20 -1.52 -0.38
CA CYS A 80 -14.26 -2.45 0.05
C CYS A 80 -14.23 -3.82 -0.64
N ASN A 81 -13.44 -3.99 -1.71
CA ASN A 81 -13.28 -5.26 -2.41
C ASN A 81 -12.22 -6.17 -1.80
N PHE A 82 -11.48 -5.70 -0.79
CA PHE A 82 -10.37 -6.41 -0.18
C PHE A 82 -10.67 -6.75 1.27
N ASN A 83 -10.14 -7.89 1.74
CA ASN A 83 -10.29 -8.31 3.12
C ASN A 83 -9.04 -8.01 3.96
N LYS A 84 -7.88 -7.93 3.31
CA LYS A 84 -6.60 -7.73 3.97
C LYS A 84 -5.63 -6.95 3.08
N ALA A 85 -4.79 -6.14 3.71
CA ALA A 85 -3.81 -5.31 3.02
C ALA A 85 -2.49 -5.20 3.77
N ILE A 86 -1.40 -5.11 3.03
CA ILE A 86 -0.09 -4.68 3.52
C ILE A 86 0.46 -3.66 2.52
N PHE A 87 0.99 -2.56 3.00
CA PHE A 87 1.41 -1.47 2.13
C PHE A 87 2.53 -0.66 2.75
N ILE A 88 3.22 0.07 1.88
CA ILE A 88 4.32 0.97 2.24
C ILE A 88 3.99 2.36 1.72
N ALA A 89 4.06 3.37 2.58
CA ALA A 89 3.86 4.76 2.20
C ALA A 89 4.68 5.67 3.10
N ALA A 90 5.16 6.78 2.54
CA ALA A 90 5.77 7.84 3.33
C ALA A 90 4.72 8.60 4.17
N GLU A 91 5.15 9.18 5.29
CA GLU A 91 4.31 9.97 6.19
C GLU A 91 3.99 11.37 5.64
N ASN A 92 4.73 11.83 4.63
CA ASN A 92 4.56 13.15 4.03
C ASN A 92 3.11 13.41 3.61
N ASN A 93 2.60 14.61 3.92
CA ASN A 93 1.21 15.00 3.69
C ASN A 93 0.18 14.04 4.30
N ASN A 94 0.54 13.34 5.37
CA ASN A 94 -0.28 12.32 6.02
C ASN A 94 -0.68 11.17 5.09
N ASN A 95 0.11 10.86 4.04
CA ASN A 95 -0.22 9.79 3.10
C ASN A 95 -0.40 8.44 3.82
N LEU A 96 0.55 8.03 4.65
CA LEU A 96 0.46 6.79 5.44
C LEU A 96 -0.81 6.77 6.32
N TYR A 97 -1.08 7.85 7.06
CA TYR A 97 -2.31 7.98 7.86
C TYR A 97 -3.59 7.87 7.02
N ASN A 98 -3.69 8.63 5.92
CA ASN A 98 -4.88 8.69 5.08
C ASN A 98 -5.20 7.33 4.45
N ILE A 99 -4.17 6.63 3.96
CA ILE A 99 -4.31 5.29 3.37
C ILE A 99 -4.78 4.30 4.44
N THR A 100 -4.12 4.29 5.60
CA THR A 100 -4.48 3.42 6.73
C THR A 100 -5.92 3.65 7.13
N LYS A 101 -6.34 4.91 7.24
CA LYS A 101 -7.70 5.28 7.62
C LYS A 101 -8.75 4.79 6.63
N ILE A 102 -8.50 4.95 5.32
CA ILE A 102 -9.41 4.46 4.27
C ILE A 102 -9.60 2.95 4.37
N LEU A 103 -8.51 2.19 4.58
CA LEU A 103 -8.56 0.73 4.69
C LEU A 103 -9.31 0.28 5.96
N GLU A 104 -9.02 0.91 7.10
CA GLU A 104 -9.74 0.63 8.36
C GLU A 104 -11.25 0.95 8.25
N GLU A 105 -11.63 2.06 7.61
CA GLU A 105 -13.05 2.43 7.40
C GLU A 105 -13.80 1.47 6.46
N ASN A 106 -13.09 0.68 5.67
CA ASN A 106 -13.64 -0.36 4.80
C ASN A 106 -13.52 -1.78 5.41
N ASP A 107 -13.28 -1.88 6.72
CA ASP A 107 -13.12 -3.14 7.46
C ASP A 107 -12.00 -4.05 6.89
N VAL A 108 -11.00 -3.47 6.23
CA VAL A 108 -9.85 -4.20 5.70
C VAL A 108 -8.88 -4.51 6.83
N PHE A 109 -8.52 -5.78 7.00
CA PHE A 109 -7.49 -6.17 7.96
C PHE A 109 -6.10 -5.72 7.47
N ILE A 110 -5.47 -4.80 8.18
CA ILE A 110 -4.15 -4.28 7.81
C ILE A 110 -3.02 -4.98 8.58
N TYR A 111 -1.94 -5.35 7.88
CA TYR A 111 -0.71 -5.88 8.49
C TYR A 111 0.28 -4.78 8.89
N THR A 112 -0.18 -3.54 8.94
CA THR A 112 0.59 -2.34 9.33
C THR A 112 0.13 -1.83 10.70
N SER A 113 0.71 -0.72 11.16
CA SER A 113 0.21 0.01 12.33
C SER A 113 -1.18 0.62 12.06
N SER A 114 -1.93 0.90 13.13
CA SER A 114 -3.24 1.57 13.05
C SER A 114 -3.12 3.02 12.59
N SER A 115 -4.21 3.60 12.07
CA SER A 115 -4.20 4.99 11.62
C SER A 115 -3.84 5.96 12.75
N GLU A 116 -4.31 5.71 13.97
CA GLU A 116 -3.94 6.48 15.16
C GLU A 116 -2.44 6.42 15.46
N ALA A 117 -1.84 5.23 15.43
CA ALA A 117 -0.41 5.06 15.64
C ALA A 117 0.40 5.75 14.54
N CYS A 118 -0.03 5.64 13.28
CA CYS A 118 0.58 6.35 12.16
C CYS A 118 0.50 7.87 12.33
N LEU A 119 -0.64 8.40 12.79
CA LEU A 119 -0.80 9.85 13.03
C LEU A 119 0.17 10.35 14.10
N ILE A 120 0.26 9.65 15.22
CA ILE A 120 1.17 10.00 16.32
C ILE A 120 2.62 9.94 15.85
N ALA A 121 3.02 8.86 15.18
CA ALA A 121 4.40 8.67 14.71
C ALA A 121 4.80 9.66 13.61
N SER A 122 3.85 10.12 12.79
CA SER A 122 4.09 11.10 11.72
C SER A 122 4.30 12.53 12.24
N ASP A 123 3.73 12.87 13.39
CA ASP A 123 3.93 14.19 14.03
C ASP A 123 4.96 14.08 15.15
N LYS A 124 6.13 14.70 14.94
CA LYS A 124 7.23 14.68 15.91
C LYS A 124 6.85 15.26 17.27
N SER A 125 5.92 16.22 17.32
CA SER A 125 5.46 16.82 18.56
C SER A 125 4.56 15.83 19.31
N LEU A 126 3.61 15.19 18.62
CA LEU A 126 2.74 14.17 19.20
C LEU A 126 3.55 12.96 19.66
N THR A 127 4.50 12.51 18.85
CA THR A 127 5.42 11.43 19.24
C THR A 127 6.17 11.78 20.52
N TYR A 128 6.72 13.00 20.62
CA TYR A 128 7.44 13.43 21.82
C TYR A 128 6.54 13.44 23.05
N GLU A 129 5.31 13.92 22.93
CA GLU A 129 4.32 13.91 24.01
C GLU A 129 3.95 12.49 24.45
N GLU A 130 3.84 11.54 23.52
CA GLU A 130 3.47 10.15 23.81
C GLU A 130 4.60 9.36 24.52
N ILE A 131 5.86 9.74 24.29
CA ILE A 131 7.03 9.02 24.84
C ILE A 131 7.71 9.73 26.02
N SER A 132 7.20 10.89 26.46
CA SER A 132 7.74 11.69 27.58
C SER A 132 7.05 11.36 28.90
#